data_AF-A0A1Q8BEV1-F1
#
_entry.id   AF-A0A1Q8BEV1-F1
#
_cell.length_a   1.000
_cell.length_b   1.000
_cell.length_c   1.000
_cell.angle_alpha   90.00
_cell.angle_beta   90.00
_cell.angle_gamma   90.00
#
_symmetry.space_group_name_H-M   'P 1'
#
loop_
_entity.id
_entity.type
_entity.pdbx_description
1 polymer ?
#
loop_
_entity_poly.entity_id
_entity_poly.type
_entity_poly.pdbx_seq_one_letter_code
_entity_poly.pdbx_strand_id
1 'polypeptide(L)'
;MFVPLFVFLVAALEVSAVYGLLVGALFGRIIGAPLAAFTLVEVFHQGKIMFLKQDRLIAKGMDTMSLLGVFQKIDQLNISDVENGKRRKGWIARIWPMPNMTERLDNLTLLT
;
A
#
# COMPACT_ATOMS: atom_id res chain seq x y z
N MET A 1 54.50 -17.92 -6.10
CA MET A 1 54.06 -16.52 -6.28
C MET A 1 52.57 -16.27 -5.94
N PHE A 2 51.80 -17.26 -5.46
CA PHE A 2 50.35 -17.12 -5.21
C PHE A 2 49.94 -16.90 -3.74
N VAL A 3 50.85 -17.17 -2.79
CA VAL A 3 50.59 -17.06 -1.34
C VAL A 3 50.21 -15.63 -0.91
N PRO A 4 50.87 -14.54 -1.38
CA PRO A 4 50.53 -13.18 -0.95
C PRO A 4 49.14 -12.75 -1.45
N LEU A 5 48.78 -13.17 -2.67
CA LEU A 5 47.49 -12.84 -3.29
C LEU A 5 46.34 -13.57 -2.58
N PHE A 6 46.57 -14.81 -2.18
CA PHE A 6 45.59 -15.62 -1.44
C PHE A 6 45.32 -15.05 -0.04
N VAL A 7 46.37 -14.66 0.69
CA VAL A 7 46.23 -14.02 2.01
C VAL A 7 45.50 -12.68 1.89
N PHE A 8 45.79 -11.88 0.86
CA PHE A 8 45.10 -10.62 0.62
C PHE A 8 43.60 -10.82 0.30
N LEU A 9 43.26 -11.83 -0.51
CA LEU A 9 41.87 -12.17 -0.81
C LEU A 9 41.09 -12.63 0.42
N VAL A 10 41.69 -13.48 1.26
CA VAL A 10 41.05 -13.95 2.50
C VAL A 10 40.87 -12.80 3.49
N ALA A 11 41.88 -11.95 3.67
CA ALA A 11 41.78 -10.77 4.53
C ALA A 11 40.73 -9.77 4.01
N ALA A 12 40.66 -9.54 2.70
CA ALA A 12 39.64 -8.69 2.09
C ALA A 12 38.22 -9.25 2.25
N LEU A 13 38.06 -10.57 2.18
CA LEU A 13 36.78 -11.25 2.41
C LEU A 13 36.34 -11.18 3.87
N GLU A 14 37.26 -11.35 4.84
CA GLU A 14 36.94 -11.20 6.26
C GLU A 14 36.58 -9.76 6.62
N VAL A 15 37.34 -8.78 6.12
CA VAL A 15 37.03 -7.36 6.28
C VAL A 15 35.70 -7.02 5.61
N SER A 16 35.43 -7.53 4.40
CA SER A 16 34.13 -7.33 3.73
C SER A 16 32.97 -7.99 4.47
N ALA A 17 33.16 -9.17 5.07
CA ALA A 17 32.11 -9.84 5.84
C ALA A 17 31.81 -9.07 7.13
N VAL A 18 32.83 -8.66 7.88
CA VAL A 18 32.68 -7.96 9.16
C VAL A 18 32.16 -6.53 8.95
N TYR A 19 32.81 -5.75 8.08
CA TYR A 19 32.41 -4.36 7.82
C TYR A 19 31.22 -4.27 6.87
N GLY A 20 31.04 -5.21 5.94
CA GLY A 20 29.87 -5.24 5.06
C GLY A 20 28.58 -5.58 5.80
N LEU A 21 28.62 -6.45 6.81
CA LEU A 21 27.47 -6.66 7.72
C LEU A 21 27.16 -5.39 8.53
N LEU A 22 28.19 -4.69 9.02
CA LEU A 22 28.03 -3.50 9.84
C LEU A 22 27.53 -2.30 9.02
N VAL A 23 28.08 -2.08 7.83
CA VAL A 23 27.65 -1.08 6.85
C VAL A 23 26.26 -1.42 6.31
N GLY A 24 25.99 -2.70 6.01
CA GLY A 24 24.67 -3.18 5.60
C GLY A 24 23.61 -2.97 6.68
N ALA A 25 23.93 -3.20 7.95
CA ALA A 25 23.04 -2.92 9.07
C ALA A 25 22.79 -1.42 9.27
N LEU A 26 23.81 -0.58 9.12
CA LEU A 26 23.69 0.88 9.13
C LEU A 26 22.81 1.37 7.97
N PHE A 27 23.05 0.88 6.76
CA PHE A 27 22.28 1.21 5.57
C PHE A 27 20.83 0.74 5.70
N GLY A 28 20.61 -0.47 6.20
CA GLY A 28 19.28 -1.02 6.50
C GLY A 28 18.54 -0.20 7.56
N ARG A 29 19.23 0.34 8.57
CA ARG A 29 18.60 1.24 9.56
C ARG A 29 18.23 2.61 8.96
N ILE A 30 19.09 3.16 8.09
CA ILE A 30 18.88 4.49 7.50
C ILE A 30 17.81 4.44 6.40
N ILE A 31 17.84 3.42 5.54
CA ILE A 31 17.00 3.33 4.34
C ILE A 31 15.83 2.38 4.54
N GLY A 32 15.94 1.38 5.40
CA GLY A 32 14.87 0.39 5.62
C GLY A 32 13.58 1.01 6.13
N ALA A 33 13.65 1.98 7.05
CA ALA A 33 12.45 2.66 7.55
C ALA A 33 11.76 3.53 6.48
N PRO A 34 12.46 4.43 5.75
CA PRO A 34 11.88 5.13 4.61
C PRO A 34 11.33 4.19 3.54
N LEU A 35 12.08 3.15 3.17
CA LEU A 35 11.66 2.17 2.16
C LEU A 35 10.40 1.43 2.60
N ALA A 36 10.33 0.98 3.85
CA ALA A 36 9.14 0.34 4.42
C ALA A 36 7.93 1.29 4.44
N ALA A 37 8.13 2.58 4.72
CA ALA A 37 7.06 3.56 4.66
C ALA A 37 6.54 3.74 3.23
N PHE A 38 7.44 3.86 2.24
CA PHE A 38 7.06 3.96 0.83
C PHE A 38 6.33 2.71 0.34
N THR A 39 6.80 1.51 0.70
CA THR A 39 6.14 0.27 0.31
C THR A 39 4.76 0.13 0.95
N LEU A 40 4.59 0.54 2.22
CA LEU A 40 3.27 0.56 2.87
C LEU A 40 2.28 1.48 2.15
N VAL A 41 2.71 2.69 1.79
CA VAL A 41 1.86 3.63 1.05
C VAL A 41 1.43 3.03 -0.30
N GLU A 42 2.33 2.38 -1.02
CA GLU A 42 2.01 1.74 -2.29
C GLU A 42 1.08 0.54 -2.11
N VAL A 43 1.34 -0.33 -1.12
CA VAL A 43 0.49 -1.48 -0.80
C VAL A 43 -0.92 -1.02 -0.42
N PHE A 44 -1.06 0.04 0.38
CA PHE A 44 -2.38 0.61 0.72
C PHE A 44 -3.09 1.20 -0.49
N HIS A 45 -2.36 1.88 -1.38
CA HIS A 45 -2.93 2.39 -2.62
C HIS A 45 -3.44 1.26 -3.53
N GLN A 46 -2.64 0.21 -3.73
CA GLN A 46 -3.03 -0.96 -4.51
C GLN A 46 -4.22 -1.70 -3.86
N GLY A 47 -4.22 -1.82 -2.54
CA GLY A 47 -5.32 -2.39 -1.76
C GLY A 47 -6.64 -1.65 -2.02
N LYS A 48 -6.62 -0.31 -1.97
CA LYS A 48 -7.79 0.51 -2.29
C LYS A 48 -8.32 0.23 -3.69
N ILE A 49 -7.44 0.17 -4.69
CA ILE A 49 -7.82 -0.14 -6.09
C ILE A 49 -8.47 -1.53 -6.17
N MET A 50 -7.94 -2.52 -5.46
CA MET A 50 -8.50 -3.88 -5.44
C MET A 50 -9.90 -3.92 -4.83
N PHE A 51 -10.15 -3.18 -3.74
CA PHE A 51 -11.50 -3.03 -3.19
C PHE A 51 -12.48 -2.44 -4.21
N LEU A 52 -12.08 -1.37 -4.91
CA LEU A 52 -12.91 -0.77 -5.95
C LEU A 52 -13.17 -1.74 -7.12
N LYS A 53 -12.19 -2.55 -7.51
CA LYS A 53 -12.39 -3.62 -8.51
C LYS A 53 -13.35 -4.69 -8.01
N GLN A 54 -13.26 -5.07 -6.74
CA GLN A 54 -14.16 -6.04 -6.13
C GLN A 54 -15.60 -5.52 -6.13
N ASP A 55 -15.83 -4.24 -5.81
CA ASP A 55 -17.15 -3.63 -5.91
C ASP A 55 -17.72 -3.75 -7.33
N ARG A 56 -16.90 -3.50 -8.36
CA ARG A 56 -17.32 -3.68 -9.76
C ARG A 56 -17.63 -5.13 -10.11
N LEU A 57 -16.84 -6.08 -9.61
CA LEU A 57 -17.09 -7.51 -9.84
C LEU A 57 -18.39 -7.96 -9.19
N ILE A 58 -18.66 -7.50 -7.96
CA ILE A 58 -19.92 -7.75 -7.27
C ILE A 58 -21.08 -7.11 -8.05
N ALA A 59 -20.93 -5.87 -8.52
CA ALA A 59 -21.93 -5.16 -9.33
C ALA A 59 -22.25 -5.85 -10.68
N LYS A 60 -21.32 -6.64 -11.21
CA LYS A 60 -21.56 -7.47 -12.41
C LYS A 60 -22.34 -8.73 -12.09
N GLY A 61 -22.13 -9.32 -10.91
CA GLY A 61 -22.85 -10.52 -10.46
C GLY A 61 -24.22 -10.20 -9.85
N MET A 62 -24.36 -9.03 -9.26
CA MET A 62 -25.57 -8.49 -8.67
C MET A 62 -25.79 -7.14 -9.32
N ASP A 63 -26.83 -7.03 -10.15
CA ASP A 63 -27.23 -5.83 -10.91
C ASP A 63 -26.68 -4.51 -10.32
N THR A 64 -25.96 -3.75 -11.15
CA THR A 64 -25.17 -2.59 -10.70
C THR A 64 -26.04 -1.54 -10.01
N MET A 65 -27.28 -1.33 -10.46
CA MET A 65 -28.22 -0.40 -9.85
C MET A 65 -28.64 -0.84 -8.44
N SER A 66 -28.79 -2.14 -8.23
CA SER A 66 -29.10 -2.71 -6.92
C SER A 66 -27.96 -2.46 -5.91
N LEU A 67 -26.71 -2.70 -6.31
CA LEU A 67 -25.55 -2.41 -5.44
C LEU A 67 -25.40 -0.91 -5.17
N LEU A 68 -25.57 -0.08 -6.20
CA LEU A 68 -25.55 1.38 -6.08
C LEU A 68 -26.62 1.86 -5.09
N GLY A 69 -27.85 1.35 -5.19
CA GLY A 69 -28.95 1.68 -4.29
C GLY A 69 -28.68 1.29 -2.83
N VAL A 70 -28.00 0.16 -2.59
CA VAL A 70 -27.55 -0.23 -1.24
C VAL A 70 -26.55 0.78 -0.70
N PHE A 71 -25.52 1.14 -1.48
CA PHE A 71 -24.52 2.10 -1.03
C PHE A 71 -25.12 3.49 -0.80
N GLN A 72 -26.03 3.95 -1.66
CA GLN A 72 -26.77 5.20 -1.45
C GLN A 72 -27.62 5.18 -0.19
N LYS A 73 -28.30 4.07 0.11
CA LYS A 73 -29.05 3.92 1.38
C LYS A 73 -28.12 3.99 2.59
N ILE A 74 -26.97 3.31 2.54
CA ILE A 74 -25.97 3.38 3.63
C ILE A 74 -25.47 4.82 3.79
N ASP A 75 -25.27 5.53 2.67
CA ASP A 75 -24.85 6.93 2.66
C ASP A 75 -25.87 7.84 3.37
N GLN A 76 -27.16 7.62 3.11
CA GLN A 76 -28.27 8.38 3.70
C GLN A 76 -28.45 8.15 5.20
N LEU A 77 -27.98 7.02 5.74
CA LEU A 77 -28.06 6.73 7.18
C LEU A 77 -27.13 7.65 8.01
N ASN A 78 -26.27 8.45 7.38
CA ASN A 78 -25.38 9.42 8.03
C ASN A 78 -24.59 8.81 9.18
N ILE A 79 -24.13 7.56 9.01
CA ILE A 79 -23.36 6.84 10.02
C ILE A 79 -22.05 7.60 10.25
N SER A 80 -21.75 7.91 11.51
CA SER A 80 -20.60 8.74 11.89
C SER A 80 -19.29 8.28 11.26
N ASP A 81 -19.06 6.97 11.22
CA ASP A 81 -17.82 6.39 10.69
C ASP A 81 -17.70 6.55 9.17
N VAL A 82 -18.85 6.47 8.47
CA VAL A 82 -18.92 6.67 7.02
C VAL A 82 -18.65 8.14 6.71
N GLU A 83 -19.29 9.05 7.43
CA GLU A 83 -19.10 10.50 7.27
C GLU A 83 -17.68 10.94 7.59
N ASN A 84 -17.10 10.42 8.68
CA ASN A 84 -15.69 10.65 9.02
C ASN A 84 -14.75 10.13 7.92
N GLY A 85 -15.08 9.00 7.31
CA GLY A 85 -14.33 8.44 6.18
C GLY A 85 -14.35 9.32 4.93
N LYS A 86 -15.47 9.98 4.64
CA LYS A 86 -15.61 10.93 3.51
C LYS A 86 -14.81 12.22 3.71
N ARG A 87 -14.63 12.66 4.96
CA ARG A 87 -13.86 13.88 5.28
C ARG A 87 -12.37 13.74 5.01
N ARG A 88 -11.85 12.51 4.84
CA ARG A 88 -10.45 12.26 4.48
C ARG A 88 -10.17 12.82 3.08
N LYS A 89 -9.25 13.79 2.99
CA LYS A 89 -8.82 14.42 1.73
C LYS A 89 -7.29 14.43 1.60
N GLY A 90 -6.81 14.58 0.37
CA GLY A 90 -5.39 14.71 0.05
C GLY A 90 -4.57 13.47 0.42
N TRP A 91 -3.39 13.68 0.99
CA TRP A 91 -2.45 12.63 1.40
C TRP A 91 -3.07 11.58 2.35
N ILE A 92 -3.92 11.99 3.30
CA ILE A 92 -4.60 11.08 4.23
C ILE A 92 -5.51 10.10 3.47
N ALA A 93 -6.21 10.56 2.44
CA ALA A 93 -7.03 9.69 1.61
C ALA A 93 -6.19 8.70 0.78
N ARG A 94 -4.96 9.08 0.41
CA ARG A 94 -4.04 8.23 -0.36
C ARG A 94 -3.42 7.12 0.48
N ILE A 95 -3.05 7.41 1.72
CA ILE A 95 -2.49 6.42 2.65
C ILE A 95 -3.57 5.53 3.28
N TRP A 96 -4.85 5.89 3.18
CA TRP A 96 -5.90 5.07 3.76
C TRP A 96 -6.19 3.86 2.86
N PRO A 97 -6.09 2.62 3.36
CA PRO A 97 -6.21 1.43 2.53
C PRO A 97 -7.64 1.15 2.04
N MET A 98 -8.65 1.66 2.75
CA MET A 98 -10.06 1.50 2.36
C MET A 98 -10.58 2.68 1.56
N PRO A 99 -11.31 2.44 0.46
CA PRO A 99 -12.00 3.51 -0.23
C PRO A 99 -13.14 4.07 0.64
N ASN A 100 -13.36 5.38 0.57
CA ASN A 100 -14.50 5.99 1.26
C ASN A 100 -15.81 5.76 0.47
N MET A 101 -16.96 6.07 1.08
CA MET A 101 -18.26 5.80 0.43
C MET A 101 -18.42 6.59 -0.87
N THR A 102 -17.95 7.83 -0.93
CA THR A 102 -17.94 8.64 -2.15
C THR A 102 -17.16 7.97 -3.28
N GLU A 103 -15.93 7.53 -3.02
CA GLU A 103 -15.08 6.82 -4.00
C GLU A 103 -15.74 5.53 -4.50
N ARG A 104 -16.45 4.80 -3.62
CA ARG A 104 -17.18 3.58 -4.01
C ARG A 104 -18.41 3.88 -4.87
N LEU A 105 -19.19 4.91 -4.52
CA LEU A 105 -20.34 5.37 -5.30
C LEU A 105 -19.90 5.84 -6.69
N ASP A 106 -18.91 6.74 -6.76
CA ASP A 106 -18.37 7.26 -8.02
C ASP A 106 -17.90 6.10 -8.91
N ASN A 107 -17.18 5.14 -8.33
CA ASN A 107 -16.67 3.96 -9.02
C ASN A 107 -17.77 3.07 -9.63
N LEU A 108 -18.95 2.99 -9.01
CA LEU A 108 -20.09 2.24 -9.54
C LEU A 108 -20.90 3.06 -10.56
N THR A 109 -21.03 4.37 -10.36
CA THR A 109 -21.71 5.25 -11.34
C THR A 109 -20.99 5.31 -12.69
N LEU A 110 -19.69 5.04 -12.74
CA LEU A 110 -18.95 4.91 -14.00
C LEU A 110 -19.31 3.65 -14.82
N LEU A 111 -20.06 2.70 -14.24
CA LEU A 111 -20.47 1.46 -14.90
C LEU A 111 -21.91 1.49 -15.41
N THR A 112 -22.70 2.47 -14.97
CA THR A 112 -24.11 2.69 -15.36
C THR A 112 -24.17 3.66 -16.52
#